data_AF-A0A6B3IHG0-F1
#
_entry.id   AF-A0A6B3IHG0-F1
#
_cell.length_a   1.000
_cell.length_b   1.000
_cell.length_c   1.000
_cell.angle_alpha   90.00
_cell.angle_beta   90.00
_cell.angle_gamma   90.00
#
_symmetry.space_group_name_H-M   'P 1'
#
loop_
_entity.id
_entity.type
_entity.pdbx_description
1 polymer ?
#
loop_
_entity_poly.entity_id
_entity_poly.type
_entity_poly.pdbx_seq_one_letter_code
_entity_poly.pdbx_strand_id
1 'polypeptide(L)' 'TGAVKVTPAHDPNDFEIGNRHDLPFITVLDERAVITVPGPFEGLDRLEARSAIVAALRAEGRIVAEKRPYVHSVGHCS' A
#
# COMPACT_ATOMS: atom_id res chain seq x y z
N THR A 1 -14.74 -7.59 4.42
CA THR A 1 -14.84 -7.09 5.80
C THR A 1 -15.55 -5.75 5.76
N GLY A 2 -16.03 -5.24 6.91
CA GLY A 2 -16.60 -3.88 7.02
C GLY A 2 -15.57 -2.77 7.28
N ALA A 3 -14.28 -3.12 7.40
CA ALA A 3 -13.18 -2.20 7.66
C ALA A 3 -12.17 -2.21 6.48
N VAL A 4 -11.48 -1.08 6.30
CA VAL A 4 -10.49 -0.82 5.24
C VAL A 4 -9.17 -0.33 5.83
N LYS A 5 -8.09 -0.42 5.05
CA LYS A 5 -6.82 0.29 5.36
C LYS A 5 -7.00 1.79 5.11
N VAL A 6 -6.24 2.63 5.81
CA VAL A 6 -6.18 4.09 5.58
C VAL A 6 -4.72 4.51 5.42
N THR A 7 -4.38 5.04 4.26
CA THR A 7 -3.03 5.48 3.85
C THR A 7 -3.08 6.90 3.27
N PRO A 8 -3.14 7.96 4.11
CA PRO A 8 -3.48 9.32 3.67
C PRO A 8 -2.55 9.93 2.61
N ALA A 9 -1.29 9.48 2.55
CA ALA A 9 -0.31 9.96 1.57
C ALA A 9 -0.40 9.28 0.18
N HIS A 10 -1.26 8.27 0.00
CA HIS A 10 -1.20 7.37 -1.18
C HIS A 10 -2.55 7.09 -1.84
N ASP A 11 -3.67 7.53 -1.27
CA ASP A 11 -5.02 7.37 -1.84
C ASP A 11 -5.87 8.62 -1.56
N PRO A 12 -6.60 9.19 -2.54
CA PRO A 12 -7.41 10.39 -2.34
C PRO A 12 -8.54 10.24 -1.30
N ASN A 13 -9.18 9.07 -1.21
CA ASN A 13 -10.22 8.85 -0.19
C ASN A 13 -9.59 8.76 1.20
N ASP A 14 -8.43 8.10 1.30
CA ASP A 14 -7.67 8.02 2.55
C ASP A 14 -7.14 9.39 2.99
N PHE A 15 -6.80 10.28 2.04
CA PHE A 15 -6.39 11.66 2.30
C PHE A 15 -7.50 12.45 3.03
N GLU A 16 -8.74 12.37 2.54
CA GLU A 16 -9.90 13.00 3.18
C GLU A 16 -10.21 12.42 4.56
N ILE A 17 -10.09 11.10 4.72
CA ILE A 17 -10.19 10.45 6.05
C ILE A 17 -9.09 10.97 6.97
N GLY A 18 -7.86 11.07 6.48
CA GLY A 18 -6.71 11.56 7.25
C GLY A 18 -6.93 12.97 7.78
N ASN A 19 -7.43 13.89 6.95
CA ASN A 19 -7.74 15.26 7.38
C ASN A 19 -8.89 15.33 8.40
N ARG A 20 -9.92 14.50 8.26
CA ARG A 20 -11.05 14.49 9.22
C ARG A 20 -10.68 13.98 10.61
N HIS A 21 -9.59 13.23 10.72
CA HIS A 21 -9.16 12.56 11.94
C HIS A 21 -7.75 12.95 12.39
N ASP A 22 -7.19 14.03 11.82
CA ASP A 22 -5.85 14.55 12.13
C ASP A 22 -4.75 13.48 12.08
N LEU A 23 -4.80 12.60 11.07
CA LEU A 23 -3.82 11.53 10.90
C LEU A 23 -2.53 12.04 10.24
N PRO A 24 -1.36 11.48 10.60
CA PRO A 24 -0.10 11.84 9.95
C PRO A 24 -0.03 11.33 8.50
N PHE A 25 0.58 12.15 7.64
CA PHE A 25 0.78 11.85 6.21
C PHE A 25 2.18 11.30 5.99
N ILE A 26 2.33 9.98 6.14
CA ILE A 26 3.62 9.29 6.01
C ILE A 26 3.78 8.77 4.58
N THR A 27 4.83 9.22 3.89
CA THR A 27 5.24 8.63 2.60
C THR A 27 6.18 7.45 2.82
N VAL A 28 6.06 6.43 1.96
CA VAL A 28 6.91 5.23 1.96
C VAL A 28 7.60 5.01 0.60
N LEU A 29 7.30 5.87 -0.37
CA LEU A 29 7.80 5.83 -1.74
C LEU A 29 8.44 7.17 -2.08
N ASP A 30 9.52 7.13 -2.85
CA ASP A 30 10.04 8.31 -3.53
C ASP A 30 9.25 8.62 -4.82
N GLU A 31 9.64 9.69 -5.51
CA GLU A 31 9.02 10.11 -6.77
C GLU A 31 9.19 9.10 -7.93
N ARG A 32 10.12 8.15 -7.79
CA ARG A 32 10.37 7.06 -8.74
C ARG A 32 9.62 5.79 -8.36
N ALA A 33 8.78 5.85 -7.32
CA ALA A 33 8.05 4.73 -6.75
C ALA A 33 8.94 3.62 -6.16
N VAL A 34 10.10 4.00 -5.64
CA VAL A 34 11.02 3.13 -4.91
C VAL A 34 10.76 3.25 -3.40
N ILE A 35 10.80 2.12 -2.68
CA ILE A 35 10.59 2.09 -1.22
C ILE A 35 11.76 2.78 -0.51
N THR A 36 11.44 3.75 0.36
CA THR A 36 12.43 4.51 1.16
C THR A 36 12.42 4.16 2.64
N VAL A 37 11.56 3.23 3.05
CA VAL A 37 11.43 2.82 4.46
C VAL A 37 12.54 1.82 4.80
N PRO A 38 13.32 2.05 5.87
CA PRO A 38 14.35 1.12 6.29
C PRO A 38 13.83 -0.29 6.53
N GLY A 39 14.55 -1.29 6.00
CA GLY A 39 14.22 -2.69 6.20
C GLY A 39 14.39 -3.55 4.95
N PRO A 40 13.81 -4.75 4.93
CA PRO A 40 14.08 -5.76 3.90
C PRO A 40 13.55 -5.41 2.51
N PHE A 41 12.76 -4.34 2.37
CA PHE A 41 12.16 -3.91 1.11
C PHE A 41 12.68 -2.55 0.63
N GLU A 42 13.58 -1.91 1.39
CA GLU A 42 14.18 -0.64 1.01
C GLU A 42 14.90 -0.75 -0.33
N GLY A 43 14.72 0.23 -1.21
CA GLY A 43 15.34 0.27 -2.54
C GLY A 43 14.64 -0.57 -3.62
N LEU A 44 13.58 -1.31 -3.28
CA LEU A 44 12.78 -2.05 -4.27
C LEU A 44 11.78 -1.13 -4.99
N ASP A 45 11.54 -1.38 -6.29
CA ASP A 45 10.40 -0.79 -7.01
C ASP A 45 9.07 -1.27 -6.40
N ARG A 46 8.04 -0.42 -6.42
CA ARG A 46 6.72 -0.71 -5.86
C ARG A 46 6.10 -2.04 -6.32
N LEU A 47 6.32 -2.48 -7.57
CA LEU A 47 5.73 -3.73 -8.09
C LEU A 47 6.50 -4.96 -7.61
N GLU A 48 7.82 -4.84 -7.51
CA GLU A 48 8.70 -5.87 -6.94
C GLU A 48 8.43 -6.01 -5.43
N ALA A 49 8.43 -4.88 -4.72
CA ALA A 49 8.12 -4.79 -3.29
C ALA A 49 6.76 -5.41 -2.98
N ARG A 50 5.73 -5.14 -3.80
CA ARG A 50 4.39 -5.72 -3.61
C ARG A 50 4.43 -7.24 -3.58
N SER A 51 5.17 -7.87 -4.48
CA SER A 51 5.28 -9.32 -4.55
C SER A 51 6.08 -9.89 -3.36
N ALA A 52 7.19 -9.24 -3.01
CA ALA A 52 8.02 -9.61 -1.86
C ALA A 52 7.27 -9.50 -0.52
N ILE A 53 6.53 -8.39 -0.30
CA ILE A 53 5.74 -8.16 0.91
C ILE A 53 4.62 -9.19 1.04
N VAL A 54 3.92 -9.53 -0.05
CA VAL A 54 2.89 -10.58 -0.03
C VAL A 54 3.49 -11.93 0.36
N ALA A 55 4.68 -12.26 -0.15
CA ALA A 55 5.37 -13.50 0.22
C ALA A 55 5.76 -13.51 1.71
N ALA A 56 6.30 -12.40 2.23
CA ALA A 56 6.67 -12.27 3.64
C ALA A 56 5.43 -12.39 4.56
N LEU A 57 4.35 -11.66 4.27
CA LEU A 57 3.09 -11.76 5.03
C LEU A 57 2.49 -13.17 4.98
N ARG A 58 2.64 -13.89 3.87
CA ARG A 58 2.21 -15.29 3.75
C ARG A 58 3.06 -16.22 4.62
N ALA A 59 4.38 -16.04 4.62
CA ALA A 59 5.29 -16.82 5.46
C ALA A 59 5.01 -16.60 6.96
N GLU A 60 4.61 -15.39 7.34
CA GLU A 60 4.18 -15.05 8.71
C GLU A 60 2.74 -15.48 9.04
N GLY A 61 2.00 -16.09 8.09
CA GLY A 61 0.61 -16.49 8.31
C GLY A 61 -0.37 -15.32 8.49
N ARG A 62 -0.01 -14.10 8.07
CA ARG A 62 -0.83 -12.88 8.23
C ARG A 62 -1.87 -12.67 7.13
N ILE A 63 -1.86 -13.52 6.09
CA ILE A 63 -2.87 -13.49 5.03
C ILE A 63 -3.97 -14.48 5.37
N VAL A 64 -5.10 -13.97 5.89
CA VAL A 64 -6.25 -14.78 6.30
C VAL A 64 -7.18 -15.17 5.15
N ALA A 65 -7.19 -14.39 4.08
CA ALA A 65 -8.00 -14.64 2.89
C ALA A 65 -7.46 -13.89 1.68
N GLU A 66 -7.64 -14.46 0.49
CA GLU A 66 -7.32 -13.82 -0.79
C GLU A 66 -8.55 -13.93 -1.71
N LYS A 67 -8.92 -12.82 -2.38
CA LYS A 67 -10.05 -12.79 -3.31
C LYS A 67 -9.56 -12.45 -4.72
N ARG A 68 -9.77 -13.37 -5.66
CA ARG A 68 -9.49 -13.22 -7.09
C ARG A 68 -10.54 -13.97 -7.93
N PRO A 69 -10.90 -13.48 -9.13
CA PRO A 69 -10.50 -12.20 -9.72
C PRO A 69 -11.15 -11.00 -9.00
N TYR A 70 -10.50 -9.84 -9.05
CA TYR A 70 -11.06 -8.60 -8.52
C TYR A 70 -10.87 -7.48 -9.54
N VAL A 71 -11.98 -7.07 -10.15
CA VAL A 71 -12.01 -5.96 -11.09
C VAL A 71 -12.11 -4.66 -10.29
N HIS A 72 -11.17 -3.76 -10.52
CA HIS A 72 -11.12 -2.46 -9.88
C HIS A 72 -10.60 -1.41 -10.86
N SER A 73 -10.95 -0.15 -10.62
CA SER A 73 -10.49 0.96 -11.43
C SER A 73 -9.06 1.33 -11.05
N VAL A 74 -8.17 1.40 -12.04
CA VAL A 74 -6.77 1.82 -11.89
C VAL A 74 -6.58 3.10 -12.70
N GLY A 75 -6.00 4.13 -12.08
CA GLY A 75 -5.60 5.34 -12.79
C GLY A 75 -4.40 5.07 -13.71
N HIS A 76 -4.50 5.48 -14.97
CA HIS A 76 -3.42 5.40 -15.95
C HIS A 76 -3.06 6.80 -16.43
N CYS A 77 -1.80 7.01 -16.82
CA CYS A 77 -1.42 8.22 -17.55
C CYS A 77 -2.14 8.21 -18.92
N SER A 78 -2.61 9.38 -19.38
CA SER A 78 -3.24 9.56 -20.69
C SER A 78 -2.25 9.43 -21.84
#